data_AF-A0A1Q3CG75-F1
#
_entry.id   AF-A0A1Q3CG75-F1
#
_cell.length_a   1.000
_cell.length_b   1.000
_cell.length_c   1.000
_cell.angle_alpha   90.00
_cell.angle_beta   90.00
_cell.angle_gamma   90.00
#
_symmetry.space_group_name_H-M   'P 1'
#
loop_
_entity.id
_entity.type
_entity.pdbx_description
1 polymer ?
#
loop_
_entity_poly.entity_id
_entity_poly.type
_entity_poly.pdbx_seq_one_letter_code
_entity_poly.pdbx_strand_id
1 'polypeptide(L)'
;MANKHCSCEEWSISGLLCKHVVTCIPRARARLEDLWDEFFSIKKYLKTYENIIHIHPLPEESLDATDGLDKLQSPTLGRLRRDRMREPNEGEKQKRSSTVKCFICHQFGHNMRGCQRDTRPNMVNYTKLIL
;
A
#
# COMPACT_ATOMS: atom_id res chain seq x y z
N MET A 1 -22.14 20.10 -14.84
CA MET A 1 -20.95 19.65 -14.10
C MET A 1 -21.43 18.61 -13.10
N ALA A 2 -20.94 17.37 -13.16
CA ALA A 2 -21.30 16.36 -12.17
C ALA A 2 -20.81 16.81 -10.79
N ASN A 3 -21.62 16.62 -9.74
CA ASN A 3 -21.23 16.97 -8.38
C ASN A 3 -20.00 16.16 -7.97
N LYS A 4 -18.82 16.80 -8.02
CA LYS A 4 -17.53 16.28 -7.59
C LYS A 4 -17.48 16.26 -6.05
N HIS A 5 -18.24 15.36 -5.46
CA HIS A 5 -18.46 15.30 -4.02
C HIS A 5 -18.17 13.88 -3.49
N CYS A 6 -17.60 13.82 -2.30
CA CYS A 6 -17.48 12.61 -1.52
C CYS A 6 -18.02 12.88 -0.10
N SER A 7 -18.65 11.89 0.51
CA SER A 7 -19.17 11.99 1.88
C SER A 7 -18.10 12.27 2.95
N CYS A 8 -16.81 12.07 2.63
CA CYS A 8 -15.71 12.45 3.51
C CYS A 8 -15.28 13.93 3.37
N GLU A 9 -15.90 14.67 2.45
CA GLU A 9 -15.73 16.11 2.17
C GLU A 9 -14.33 16.58 1.74
N GLU A 10 -13.31 15.74 1.89
CA GLU A 10 -11.93 16.03 1.50
C GLU A 10 -11.82 16.52 0.05
N TRP A 11 -12.60 15.94 -0.87
CA TRP A 11 -12.62 16.39 -2.27
C TRP A 11 -13.24 17.77 -2.45
N SER A 12 -14.31 18.08 -1.72
CA SER A 12 -14.95 19.40 -1.76
C SER A 12 -14.04 20.49 -1.17
N ILE A 13 -13.29 20.16 -0.12
CA ILE A 13 -12.44 21.11 0.62
C ILE A 13 -11.12 21.36 -0.10
N SER A 14 -10.42 20.30 -0.50
CA SER A 14 -9.08 20.40 -1.09
C SER A 14 -9.09 20.52 -2.62
N GLY A 15 -10.17 20.12 -3.28
CA GLY A 15 -10.20 19.92 -4.73
C GLY A 15 -9.42 18.69 -5.22
N LEU A 16 -8.76 17.95 -4.31
CA LEU A 16 -8.02 16.72 -4.60
C LEU A 16 -8.88 15.49 -4.39
N LEU A 17 -8.60 14.42 -5.14
CA LEU A 17 -9.34 13.17 -5.00
C LEU A 17 -8.99 12.49 -3.68
N CYS A 18 -10.00 12.24 -2.86
CA CYS A 18 -9.83 11.46 -1.64
C CYS A 18 -9.66 9.96 -1.94
N LYS A 19 -9.17 9.20 -0.96
CA LYS A 19 -8.99 7.74 -1.08
C LYS A 19 -10.25 7.00 -1.55
N HIS A 20 -11.44 7.45 -1.13
CA HIS A 20 -12.71 6.82 -1.50
C HIS A 20 -12.99 6.98 -2.99
N VAL A 21 -12.86 8.20 -3.50
CA VAL A 21 -13.08 8.50 -4.92
C VAL A 21 -12.08 7.72 -5.77
N VAL A 22 -10.80 7.72 -5.41
CA VAL A 22 -9.75 6.98 -6.14
C VAL A 22 -10.09 5.50 -6.28
N THR A 23 -10.59 4.86 -5.22
CA THR A 23 -10.99 3.44 -5.27
C THR A 23 -12.21 3.17 -6.15
N CYS A 24 -13.08 4.14 -6.36
CA CYS A 24 -14.28 4.01 -7.19
C CYS A 24 -14.01 4.20 -8.69
N ILE A 25 -12.89 4.82 -9.07
CA ILE A 25 -12.57 5.17 -10.47
C ILE A 25 -12.61 3.97 -11.43
N PRO A 26 -11.98 2.81 -11.12
CA PRO A 26 -12.00 1.67 -12.03
C PRO A 26 -13.42 1.17 -12.30
N ARG A 27 -14.30 1.24 -11.29
CA ARG A 27 -15.71 0.83 -11.40
C ARG A 27 -16.53 1.84 -12.18
N ALA A 28 -16.23 3.13 -12.02
CA ALA A 28 -16.88 4.21 -12.75
C ALA A 28 -16.43 4.30 -14.23
N ARG A 29 -15.39 3.56 -14.63
CA ARG A 29 -14.72 3.68 -15.95
C ARG A 29 -14.35 5.13 -16.27
N ALA A 30 -14.06 5.90 -15.23
CA ALA A 30 -13.61 7.27 -15.35
C ALA A 30 -12.08 7.31 -15.46
N ARG A 31 -11.56 8.39 -16.03
CA ARG A 31 -10.13 8.68 -15.99
C ARG A 31 -9.84 9.59 -14.79
N LEU A 32 -8.67 9.42 -14.21
CA LEU A 32 -8.23 10.26 -13.09
C LEU A 32 -8.19 11.73 -13.52
N GLU A 33 -7.62 11.98 -14.69
CA GLU A 33 -7.34 13.31 -15.25
C GLU A 33 -8.61 14.15 -15.43
N ASP A 34 -9.77 13.51 -15.70
CA ASP A 34 -11.05 14.19 -15.88
C ASP A 34 -11.68 14.64 -14.54
N LEU A 35 -11.24 14.05 -13.43
CA LEU A 35 -11.80 14.27 -12.10
C LEU A 35 -11.08 15.38 -11.33
N TRP A 36 -9.82 15.66 -11.66
CA TRP A 36 -9.03 16.71 -10.98
C TRP A 36 -9.68 18.09 -11.20
N ASP A 37 -9.48 18.99 -10.24
CA ASP A 37 -9.84 20.39 -10.45
C ASP A 37 -8.89 21.02 -11.48
N GLU A 38 -9.41 21.93 -12.31
CA GLU A 38 -8.61 22.65 -13.29
C GLU A 38 -7.48 23.46 -12.63
N PHE A 39 -7.67 23.87 -11.36
CA PHE A 39 -6.67 24.54 -10.55
C PHE A 39 -5.34 23.77 -10.46
N PHE A 40 -5.38 22.44 -10.47
CA PHE A 40 -4.19 21.58 -10.41
C PHE A 40 -3.63 21.22 -11.78
N SER A 41 -4.12 21.83 -12.86
CA SER A 41 -3.58 21.60 -14.20
C SER A 41 -2.20 22.22 -14.37
N ILE A 42 -1.36 21.59 -15.20
CA ILE A 42 -0.04 22.12 -15.59
C ILE A 42 -0.18 23.54 -16.16
N LYS A 43 -1.26 23.81 -16.90
CA LYS A 43 -1.54 25.14 -17.47
C LYS A 43 -1.69 26.20 -16.38
N LYS A 44 -2.46 25.91 -15.32
CA LYS A 44 -2.64 26.81 -14.17
C LYS A 44 -1.36 26.98 -13.36
N TYR A 45 -0.59 25.90 -13.20
CA TYR A 45 0.73 25.97 -12.56
C TYR A 45 1.65 26.93 -13.32
N LEU A 46 1.86 26.69 -14.62
CA LEU A 46 2.72 27.52 -15.45
C LEU A 46 2.27 28.98 -15.47
N LYS A 47 0.96 29.23 -15.58
CA LYS A 47 0.39 30.58 -15.54
C LYS A 47 0.62 31.29 -14.20
N THR A 48 0.48 30.59 -13.08
CA THR A 48 0.71 31.17 -11.74
C THR A 48 2.15 31.64 -11.58
N TYR A 49 3.11 30.90 -12.16
CA TYR A 49 4.53 31.20 -12.08
C TYR A 49 5.09 31.89 -13.34
N GLU A 50 4.24 32.32 -14.29
CA GLU A 50 4.68 32.92 -15.55
C GLU A 50 5.31 34.30 -15.32
N ASN A 51 4.78 35.03 -14.34
CA ASN A 51 5.21 36.37 -13.99
C ASN A 51 6.08 36.28 -12.74
N ILE A 52 7.39 36.22 -12.98
CA ILE A 52 8.46 36.39 -11.99
C ILE A 52 8.67 35.15 -11.10
N ILE A 53 9.33 34.15 -11.68
CA ILE A 53 10.39 33.47 -10.94
C ILE A 53 11.69 34.24 -11.23
N HIS A 54 11.95 35.31 -10.48
CA HIS A 54 13.34 35.71 -10.24
C HIS A 54 13.95 34.60 -9.38
N ILE A 55 14.29 33.45 -10.00
CA ILE A 55 15.40 32.65 -9.50
C ILE A 55 16.56 33.62 -9.66
N HIS A 56 16.89 34.35 -8.58
CA HIS A 56 18.29 34.64 -8.33
C HIS A 56 19.00 33.34 -8.68
N PRO A 57 19.91 33.31 -9.68
CA PRO A 57 20.60 32.08 -10.02
C PRO A 57 21.05 31.53 -8.68
N LEU A 58 20.45 30.40 -8.25
CA LEU A 58 20.93 29.75 -7.06
C LEU A 58 22.41 29.58 -7.39
N PRO A 59 23.33 30.08 -6.56
CA PRO A 59 24.73 29.76 -6.78
C PRO A 59 24.72 28.26 -7.00
N GLU A 60 25.26 27.85 -8.16
CA GLU A 60 25.47 26.45 -8.47
C GLU A 60 26.49 26.02 -7.43
N GLU A 61 26.02 25.75 -6.22
CA GLU A 61 26.79 25.15 -5.17
C GLU A 61 27.15 23.82 -5.79
N SER A 62 28.40 23.74 -6.23
CA SER A 62 28.99 22.54 -6.78
C SER A 62 28.59 21.43 -5.81
N LEU A 63 27.79 20.49 -6.28
CA LEU A 63 27.42 19.31 -5.48
C LEU A 63 28.68 18.50 -5.09
N ASP A 64 29.84 18.91 -5.60
CA ASP A 64 31.20 18.57 -5.19
C ASP A 64 31.63 19.20 -3.84
N ALA A 65 30.70 19.43 -2.90
CA ALA A 65 31.05 19.61 -1.49
C ALA A 65 31.50 18.27 -0.88
N THR A 66 32.55 17.68 -1.44
CA THR A 66 33.26 16.51 -0.89
C THR A 66 34.40 16.89 0.04
N ASP A 67 34.54 18.18 0.38
CA ASP A 67 35.48 18.61 1.39
C ASP A 67 34.89 18.41 2.79
N GLY A 68 35.19 17.25 3.37
CA GLY A 68 35.17 17.04 4.82
C GLY A 68 33.89 16.49 5.43
N LEU A 69 32.85 16.18 4.66
CA LEU A 69 31.76 15.36 5.16
C LEU A 69 32.20 13.89 5.10
N ASP A 70 32.65 13.35 6.23
CA ASP A 70 32.73 11.91 6.43
C ASP A 70 31.44 11.31 5.88
N LYS A 71 31.57 10.45 4.86
CA LYS A 71 30.42 9.79 4.23
C LYS A 71 29.59 9.17 5.35
N LEU A 72 28.46 9.80 5.68
CA LEU A 72 27.56 9.30 6.70
C LEU A 72 27.11 7.92 6.24
N GLN A 73 27.76 6.89 6.77
CA GLN A 73 27.42 5.53 6.44
C GLN A 73 26.03 5.31 7.02
N SER A 74 25.04 5.14 6.15
CA SER A 74 23.68 4.84 6.60
C SER A 74 23.78 3.62 7.53
N PRO A 75 23.24 3.69 8.76
CA PRO A 75 23.29 2.56 9.66
C PRO A 75 22.70 1.35 8.93
N THR A 76 23.36 0.20 9.03
CA THR A 76 22.84 -1.05 8.48
C THR A 76 21.59 -1.41 9.26
N LEU A 77 20.45 -0.87 8.85
CA LEU A 77 19.15 -1.19 9.42
C LEU A 77 18.85 -2.62 9.00
N GLY A 78 19.20 -3.56 9.87
CA GLY A 78 18.78 -4.94 9.75
C GLY A 78 17.27 -5.02 9.59
N ARG A 79 16.79 -6.11 8.98
CA ARG A 79 15.36 -6.31 8.74
C ARG A 79 14.55 -6.06 10.01
N LEU A 80 13.61 -5.12 9.94
CA LEU A 80 12.65 -4.84 11.00
C LEU A 80 11.96 -6.14 11.46
N ARG A 81 11.86 -6.33 12.78
CA ARG A 81 11.17 -7.48 13.36
C ARG A 81 9.71 -7.49 12.89
N ARG A 82 9.24 -8.64 12.36
CA ARG A 82 7.85 -8.80 11.90
C ARG A 82 6.85 -8.89 13.07
N ASP A 83 7.28 -9.44 14.19
CA ASP A 83 6.46 -9.53 15.40
C ASP A 83 6.95 -8.49 16.42
N ARG A 84 6.00 -7.93 17.18
CA ARG A 84 6.32 -7.04 18.30
C ARG A 84 7.08 -7.79 19.41
N MET A 85 7.89 -7.06 20.15
CA MET A 85 8.50 -7.57 21.38
C MET A 85 7.41 -7.75 22.46
N ARG A 86 7.54 -8.80 23.26
CA ARG A 86 6.62 -9.11 24.37
C ARG A 86 7.32 -8.88 25.69
N GLU A 87 6.56 -8.45 26.69
CA GLU A 87 7.05 -8.32 28.06
C GLU A 87 7.30 -9.70 28.69
N PRO A 88 8.22 -9.83 29.67
CA PRO A 88 8.55 -11.11 30.29
C PRO A 88 7.36 -11.85 30.91
N ASN A 89 6.33 -11.10 31.36
CA ASN A 89 5.12 -11.64 31.98
C ASN A 89 3.94 -11.77 31.01
N GLU A 90 4.15 -11.56 29.70
CA GLU A 90 3.09 -11.66 28.71
C GLU A 90 2.86 -13.13 28.30
N GLY A 91 1.60 -13.59 28.32
CA GLY A 91 1.24 -14.96 27.94
C GLY A 91 1.61 -15.32 26.49
N GLU A 92 1.73 -16.62 26.21
CA GLU A 92 2.11 -17.12 24.88
C GLU A 92 1.16 -16.69 23.77
N LYS A 93 1.65 -16.65 22.52
CA LYS A 93 0.82 -16.32 21.35
C LYS A 93 -0.20 -17.42 21.20
N GLN A 94 -1.47 -17.12 21.49
CA GLN A 94 -2.54 -18.05 21.21
C GLN A 94 -2.52 -18.38 19.71
N LYS A 95 -2.17 -19.62 19.40
CA LYS A 95 -2.35 -20.17 18.07
C LYS A 95 -3.86 -20.13 17.83
N ARG A 96 -4.31 -19.55 16.72
CA ARG A 96 -5.72 -19.60 16.35
C ARG A 96 -6.13 -21.08 16.37
N SER A 97 -7.03 -21.45 17.27
CA SER A 97 -7.67 -22.76 17.24
C SER A 97 -8.57 -22.79 16.02
N SER A 98 -8.02 -23.19 14.87
CA SER A 98 -8.89 -23.60 13.77
C SER A 98 -9.39 -24.99 14.13
N THR A 99 -10.57 -25.08 14.73
CA THR A 99 -11.30 -26.34 14.77
C THR A 99 -11.68 -26.66 13.32
N VAL A 100 -10.79 -27.35 12.62
CA VAL A 100 -11.01 -27.70 11.22
C VAL A 100 -11.97 -28.88 11.17
N LYS A 101 -13.06 -28.74 10.43
CA LYS A 101 -13.96 -29.83 10.07
C LYS A 101 -13.50 -30.43 8.75
N CYS A 102 -13.26 -31.73 8.74
CA CYS A 102 -12.90 -32.43 7.51
C CYS A 102 -14.10 -32.48 6.56
N PHE A 103 -13.89 -32.22 5.26
CA PHE A 103 -14.95 -32.33 4.26
C PHE A 103 -15.27 -33.78 3.86
N ILE A 104 -14.32 -34.72 4.02
CA ILE A 104 -14.49 -36.14 3.66
C ILE A 104 -15.24 -36.88 4.76
N CYS A 105 -14.77 -36.80 6.01
CA CYS A 105 -15.32 -37.60 7.12
C CYS A 105 -16.21 -36.80 8.07
N HIS A 106 -16.32 -35.48 7.87
CA HIS A 106 -17.10 -34.55 8.70
C HIS A 106 -16.71 -34.49 10.18
N GLN A 107 -15.60 -35.12 10.58
CA GLN A 107 -15.05 -35.04 11.93
C GLN A 107 -14.18 -33.80 12.12
N PHE A 108 -14.07 -33.35 13.36
CA PHE A 108 -13.20 -32.24 13.75
C PHE A 108 -11.79 -32.71 14.08
N GLY A 109 -10.81 -31.79 14.01
CA GLY A 109 -9.42 -32.03 14.42
C GLY A 109 -8.45 -32.32 13.28
N HIS A 110 -8.93 -32.45 12.03
CA HIS A 110 -8.09 -32.55 10.84
C HIS A 110 -8.77 -31.94 9.61
N ASN A 111 -7.96 -31.57 8.62
CA ASN A 111 -8.46 -31.11 7.33
C ASN A 111 -8.55 -32.28 6.34
N MET A 112 -9.13 -32.02 5.17
CA MET A 112 -9.29 -33.03 4.12
C MET A 112 -7.99 -33.71 3.69
N ARG A 113 -6.85 -32.98 3.68
CA ARG A 113 -5.53 -33.51 3.27
C ARG A 113 -4.94 -34.52 4.25
N GLY A 114 -5.29 -34.41 5.54
CA GLY A 114 -4.85 -35.32 6.59
C GLY A 114 -5.89 -36.38 6.95
N CYS A 115 -6.91 -36.60 6.11
CA CYS A 115 -7.98 -37.54 6.43
C CYS A 115 -7.55 -38.97 6.12
N GLN A 116 -7.61 -39.86 7.11
CA GLN A 116 -7.33 -41.29 6.93
C GLN A 116 -8.35 -42.00 6.02
N ARG A 117 -9.50 -41.40 5.76
CA ARG A 117 -10.53 -41.90 4.82
C ARG A 117 -10.39 -41.30 3.42
N ASP A 118 -9.34 -40.52 3.16
CA ASP A 118 -9.10 -40.00 1.82
C ASP A 118 -8.61 -41.13 0.90
N THR A 119 -9.46 -41.53 -0.04
CA THR A 119 -9.16 -42.55 -1.06
C THR A 119 -8.62 -41.95 -2.34
N ARG A 120 -8.40 -40.64 -2.40
CA ARG A 120 -7.87 -39.99 -3.60
C ARG A 120 -6.38 -40.31 -3.72
N PRO A 121 -5.90 -40.71 -4.90
CA PRO A 121 -4.48 -40.90 -5.13
C PRO A 121 -3.75 -39.57 -4.86
N ASN A 122 -2.59 -39.66 -4.23
CA ASN A 122 -1.78 -38.53 -3.76
C ASN A 122 -1.30 -37.69 -4.97
N MET A 123 -2.15 -36.78 -5.44
CA MET A 123 -1.85 -35.90 -6.56
C MET A 123 -0.95 -34.77 -6.06
N VAL A 124 0.33 -34.87 -6.41
CA VAL A 124 1.37 -33.89 -6.10
C VAL A 124 0.88 -32.47 -6.47
N ASN A 125 1.01 -31.53 -5.54
CA ASN A 125 0.39 -30.20 -5.57
C ASN A 125 0.74 -29.35 -6.81
N TYR A 126 -0.21 -29.12 -7.72
CA TYR A 126 -0.10 -28.18 -8.85
C TYR A 126 -0.59 -26.74 -8.53
N THR A 127 -0.69 -26.33 -7.27
CA THR A 127 -1.19 -24.99 -6.92
C THR A 127 -0.06 -23.98 -6.68
N LYS A 128 0.87 -23.87 -7.62
CA LYS A 128 1.84 -22.76 -7.67
C LYS A 128 1.99 -22.24 -9.10
N LEU A 129 0.87 -21.86 -9.71
CA LEU A 129 0.83 -21.20 -11.03
C LEU A 129 -0.29 -20.16 -11.18
N ILE A 130 -0.75 -19.55 -10.08
CA ILE A 130 -1.51 -18.30 -10.14
C ILE A 130 -1.05 -17.40 -8.99
N LEU A 131 -0.68 -16.17 -9.36
CA LEU A 131 0.02 -15.08 -8.66
C LEU A 131 1.55 -15.15 -8.75
#